data_AF-A0A950HLF9-F1
#
_entry.id   AF-A0A950HLF9-F1
#
_cell.length_a   1.000
_cell.length_b   1.000
_cell.length_c   1.000
_cell.angle_alpha   90.00
_cell.angle_beta   90.00
_cell.angle_gamma   90.00
#
_symmetry.space_group_name_H-M   'P 1'
#
loop_
_entity.id
_entity.type
_entity.pdbx_description
1 polymer ?
#
loop_
_entity_poly.entity_id
_entity_poly.type
_entity_poly.pdbx_seq_one_letter_code
_entity_poly.pdbx_strand_id
1 'polypeptide(L)'
;MIDPSEDPARGRRADGSKAERPSALPDASIFSFAPPNYKAAAQARPASASATATGYSTVFDALVSGEADIAGFVAYCLYKQNKRDWLVAFEREHHRRPTDGEVRSYIVGEGTERRLMIYRHLAEEILAERESEARRTAVVLPAPSAPLPLEPPPPPAPVSTPAAEPVAPSPPPRRPRGRPRPSVRRGASVWSILFYLAFVGLIVIAVVWFLRGGAFGHI
;
A
#
# COMPACT_ATOMS: atom_id res chain seq x y z
N MET A 1 22.64 34.78 -52.83
CA MET A 1 21.86 34.67 -54.09
C MET A 1 22.12 33.27 -54.63
N ILE A 2 21.34 32.31 -54.12
CA ILE A 2 21.30 30.91 -54.55
C ILE A 2 19.81 30.59 -54.66
N ASP A 3 19.46 30.06 -55.81
CA ASP A 3 18.12 29.86 -56.34
C ASP A 3 17.45 28.61 -55.73
N PRO A 4 16.20 28.68 -55.21
CA PRO A 4 15.45 27.53 -54.74
C PRO A 4 14.57 26.97 -55.87
N SER A 5 15.02 25.89 -56.53
CA SER A 5 14.17 25.10 -57.42
C SER A 5 13.90 23.70 -56.86
N GLU A 6 12.60 23.48 -56.69
CA GLU A 6 11.79 22.28 -56.48
C GLU A 6 12.37 20.89 -56.85
N ASP A 7 12.08 19.89 -56.01
CA ASP A 7 11.63 18.58 -56.49
C ASP A 7 10.60 17.92 -55.53
N PRO A 8 9.30 17.90 -55.88
CA PRO A 8 8.24 17.22 -55.14
C PRO A 8 7.72 15.98 -55.88
N ALA A 9 8.37 14.84 -55.71
CA ALA A 9 7.84 13.51 -56.02
C ALA A 9 8.72 12.48 -55.27
N ARG A 10 8.32 11.32 -54.76
CA ARG A 10 7.21 10.42 -55.04
C ARG A 10 7.34 9.32 -53.96
N GLY A 11 6.30 9.04 -53.18
CA GLY A 11 6.43 8.07 -52.07
C GLY A 11 5.12 7.52 -51.55
N ARG A 12 4.17 7.22 -52.45
CA ARG A 12 2.90 6.55 -52.14
C ARG A 12 3.20 5.08 -51.79
N ARG A 13 3.01 4.67 -50.53
CA ARG A 13 2.72 3.27 -50.16
C ARG A 13 1.52 3.23 -49.23
N ALA A 14 0.46 2.64 -49.75
CA ALA A 14 -0.68 2.16 -49.01
C ALA A 14 -0.30 0.84 -48.33
N ASP A 15 -0.70 0.67 -47.07
CA ASP A 15 -1.03 -0.64 -46.52
C ASP A 15 -2.17 -0.47 -45.53
N GLY A 16 -3.29 -1.11 -45.86
CA GLY A 16 -4.48 -1.18 -45.03
C GLY A 16 -4.37 -2.39 -44.11
N SER A 17 -4.07 -2.13 -42.83
CA SER A 17 -4.19 -3.14 -41.78
C SER A 17 -5.53 -2.98 -41.04
N LYS A 18 -6.47 -3.81 -41.48
CA LYS A 18 -7.67 -4.33 -40.81
C LYS A 18 -7.63 -4.20 -39.28
N ALA A 19 -8.45 -3.30 -38.73
CA ALA A 19 -8.73 -3.22 -37.31
C ALA A 19 -9.68 -4.36 -36.91
N GLU A 20 -9.12 -5.46 -36.40
CA GLU A 20 -9.87 -6.46 -35.65
C GLU A 20 -10.37 -5.85 -34.33
N ARG A 21 -11.69 -5.87 -34.11
CA ARG A 21 -12.28 -5.68 -32.79
C ARG A 21 -12.07 -6.95 -31.97
N PRO A 22 -11.34 -6.92 -30.84
CA PRO A 22 -11.44 -7.99 -29.86
C PRO A 22 -12.77 -7.85 -29.08
N SER A 23 -13.63 -8.82 -29.32
CA SER A 23 -14.81 -9.14 -28.51
C SER A 23 -14.42 -9.56 -27.09
N ALA A 24 -15.37 -9.31 -26.17
CA ALA A 24 -15.50 -9.83 -24.80
C ALA A 24 -14.67 -9.13 -23.70
N LEU A 25 -15.39 -8.31 -22.92
CA LEU A 25 -15.00 -7.88 -21.58
C LEU A 25 -14.93 -9.10 -20.65
N PRO A 26 -13.88 -9.27 -19.82
CA PRO A 26 -13.89 -10.27 -18.76
C PRO A 26 -14.85 -9.87 -17.64
N ASP A 27 -15.50 -10.92 -17.12
CA ASP A 27 -16.55 -10.94 -16.10
C ASP A 27 -16.13 -10.20 -14.80
N ALA A 28 -17.10 -9.56 -14.13
CA ALA A 28 -16.89 -8.69 -12.97
C ALA A 28 -16.60 -9.45 -11.65
N SER A 29 -16.07 -10.66 -11.74
CA SER A 29 -15.76 -11.58 -10.63
C SER A 29 -14.36 -11.37 -10.02
N ILE A 30 -13.64 -10.31 -10.41
CA ILE A 30 -12.24 -9.99 -10.05
C ILE A 30 -12.03 -9.65 -8.56
N PHE A 31 -13.09 -9.50 -7.75
CA PHE A 31 -12.99 -9.21 -6.31
C PHE A 31 -13.18 -10.44 -5.41
N SER A 32 -12.69 -11.62 -5.82
CA SER A 32 -12.69 -12.80 -4.94
C SER A 32 -11.48 -12.78 -4.00
N PHE A 33 -11.73 -12.48 -2.72
CA PHE A 33 -10.80 -12.69 -1.62
C PHE A 33 -10.81 -14.18 -1.22
N ALA A 34 -10.04 -15.01 -1.91
CA ALA A 34 -9.68 -16.34 -1.42
C ALA A 34 -8.15 -16.37 -1.17
N PRO A 35 -7.67 -16.64 0.06
CA PRO A 35 -6.25 -16.76 0.31
C PRO A 35 -5.72 -18.07 -0.35
N PRO A 36 -4.63 -18.02 -1.14
CA PRO A 36 -3.99 -19.23 -1.61
C PRO A 36 -3.33 -19.99 -0.44
N ASN A 37 -3.36 -21.32 -0.51
CA ASN A 37 -2.78 -22.21 0.48
C ASN A 37 -1.25 -22.30 0.28
N TYR A 38 -0.48 -21.63 1.14
CA TYR A 38 0.98 -21.42 1.00
C TYR A 38 1.86 -22.48 1.69
N LYS A 39 1.26 -23.49 2.33
CA LYS A 39 1.99 -24.51 3.12
C LYS A 39 2.89 -25.48 2.33
N ALA A 40 3.02 -25.32 1.01
CA ALA A 40 3.81 -26.23 0.16
C ALA A 40 5.08 -25.60 -0.47
N ALA A 41 5.35 -24.30 -0.29
CA ALA A 41 6.40 -23.60 -1.05
C ALA A 41 7.68 -23.26 -0.25
N ALA A 42 7.93 -23.92 0.88
CA ALA A 42 9.07 -23.59 1.74
C ALA A 42 10.40 -24.25 1.34
N GLN A 43 10.46 -25.10 0.31
CA GLN A 43 11.70 -25.75 -0.10
C GLN A 43 11.78 -25.91 -1.62
N ALA A 44 12.99 -25.65 -2.15
CA ALA A 44 13.42 -25.69 -3.55
C ALA A 44 13.09 -24.45 -4.40
N ARG A 45 14.14 -23.70 -4.69
CA ARG A 45 14.19 -22.78 -5.83
C ARG A 45 14.46 -23.62 -7.08
N PRO A 46 13.57 -23.63 -8.08
CA PRO A 46 13.97 -23.67 -9.47
C PRO A 46 13.66 -22.31 -10.11
N ALA A 47 14.60 -21.86 -10.93
CA ALA A 47 14.38 -20.73 -11.82
C ALA A 47 13.21 -21.02 -12.78
N SER A 48 12.40 -19.99 -13.03
CA SER A 48 11.52 -19.87 -14.22
C SER A 48 10.48 -20.98 -14.43
N ALA A 49 9.32 -20.88 -13.76
CA ALA A 49 8.02 -21.29 -14.33
C ALA A 49 6.85 -20.83 -13.45
N SER A 50 6.45 -19.56 -13.56
CA SER A 50 5.09 -19.12 -13.21
C SER A 50 4.66 -18.00 -14.16
N ALA A 51 4.83 -18.24 -15.45
CA ALA A 51 4.28 -17.41 -16.50
C ALA A 51 2.82 -17.80 -16.76
N THR A 52 1.95 -17.53 -15.78
CA THR A 52 0.49 -17.28 -15.94
C THR A 52 -0.10 -16.98 -14.56
N ALA A 53 0.27 -15.83 -13.98
CA ALA A 53 -0.43 -15.24 -12.85
C ALA A 53 -0.90 -13.85 -13.27
N THR A 54 -2.19 -13.74 -13.53
CA THR A 54 -2.97 -12.52 -13.78
C THR A 54 -2.44 -11.29 -13.04
N GLY A 55 -1.69 -10.42 -13.74
CA GLY A 55 -1.49 -8.98 -13.43
C GLY A 55 -1.03 -8.61 -12.01
N TYR A 56 -0.59 -9.57 -11.20
CA TYR A 56 -0.20 -9.34 -9.82
C TYR A 56 1.24 -8.80 -9.77
N SER A 57 1.51 -7.97 -8.77
CA SER A 57 2.56 -6.96 -8.71
C SER A 57 3.99 -7.52 -8.91
N THR A 58 4.55 -7.40 -10.12
CA THR A 58 5.96 -7.75 -10.44
C THR A 58 6.97 -7.17 -9.44
N VAL A 59 6.69 -5.98 -8.90
CA VAL A 59 7.52 -5.31 -7.90
C VAL A 59 7.47 -5.99 -6.52
N PHE A 60 6.36 -6.63 -6.16
CA PHE A 60 6.25 -7.35 -4.88
C PHE A 60 7.12 -8.59 -4.92
N ASP A 61 6.98 -9.41 -5.97
CA ASP A 61 7.75 -10.65 -6.13
C ASP A 61 9.26 -10.37 -6.23
N ALA A 62 9.63 -9.20 -6.75
CA ALA A 62 11.01 -8.76 -6.80
C ALA A 62 11.55 -8.20 -5.46
N LEU A 63 10.66 -7.72 -4.58
CA LEU A 63 11.03 -7.14 -3.29
C LEU A 63 10.84 -8.06 -2.10
N VAL A 64 10.06 -9.14 -2.19
CA VAL A 64 9.74 -10.00 -1.05
C VAL A 64 10.09 -11.44 -1.39
N SER A 65 11.08 -11.98 -0.69
CA SER A 65 11.58 -13.34 -0.92
C SER A 65 10.80 -14.42 -0.17
N GLY A 66 9.96 -14.03 0.80
CA GLY A 66 9.13 -14.95 1.58
C GLY A 66 8.48 -14.28 2.78
N GLU A 67 7.71 -15.05 3.56
CA GLU A 67 6.92 -14.53 4.70
C GLU A 67 7.75 -14.00 5.87
N ALA A 68 8.99 -14.50 6.01
CA ALA A 68 9.93 -14.04 7.03
C ALA A 68 10.74 -12.81 6.57
N ASP A 69 10.58 -12.34 5.33
CA ASP A 69 11.34 -11.24 4.75
C ASP A 69 10.77 -9.89 5.16
N ILE A 70 10.94 -9.53 6.44
CA ILE A 70 10.44 -8.27 7.01
C ILE A 70 11.03 -7.07 6.25
N ALA A 71 12.32 -7.11 5.92
CA ALA A 71 12.97 -6.06 5.12
C ALA A 71 12.30 -5.91 3.75
N GLY A 72 11.97 -7.02 3.08
CA GLY A 72 11.23 -7.00 1.83
C GLY A 72 9.83 -6.40 1.94
N PHE A 73 9.08 -6.73 3.00
CA PHE A 73 7.77 -6.13 3.24
C PHE A 73 7.87 -4.62 3.48
N VAL A 74 8.84 -4.18 4.28
CA VAL A 74 9.10 -2.75 4.51
C VAL A 74 9.49 -2.06 3.21
N ALA A 75 10.36 -2.66 2.39
CA ALA A 75 10.74 -2.14 1.09
C ALA A 75 9.52 -1.99 0.16
N TYR A 76 8.60 -2.96 0.16
CA TYR A 76 7.36 -2.86 -0.60
C TYR A 76 6.45 -1.73 -0.12
N CYS A 77 6.37 -1.50 1.20
CA CYS A 77 5.65 -0.36 1.76
C CYS A 77 6.26 0.97 1.30
N LEU A 78 7.59 1.10 1.27
CA LEU A 78 8.28 2.29 0.75
C LEU A 78 7.96 2.52 -0.74
N TYR A 79 7.97 1.47 -1.56
CA TYR A 79 7.54 1.56 -2.96
C TYR A 79 6.09 2.07 -3.09
N LYS A 80 5.16 1.56 -2.27
CA LYS A 80 3.75 1.99 -2.29
C LYS A 80 3.60 3.45 -1.86
N GLN A 81 4.38 3.89 -0.87
CA GLN A 81 4.42 5.28 -0.47
C GLN A 81 4.92 6.17 -1.60
N ASN A 82 6.06 5.84 -2.23
CA ASN A 82 6.58 6.59 -3.38
C ASN A 82 5.57 6.64 -4.54
N LYS A 83 4.88 5.52 -4.83
CA LYS A 83 3.82 5.49 -5.85
C LYS A 83 2.68 6.45 -5.54
N ARG A 84 2.26 6.54 -4.27
CA ARG A 84 1.23 7.48 -3.84
C ARG A 84 1.70 8.92 -4.03
N ASP A 85 2.93 9.22 -3.65
CA ASP A 85 3.50 10.56 -3.76
C ASP A 85 3.62 10.98 -5.23
N TRP A 86 4.04 10.06 -6.10
CA TRP A 86 4.03 10.27 -7.55
C TRP A 86 2.64 10.54 -8.10
N LEU A 87 1.60 9.78 -7.68
CA LEU A 87 0.22 10.03 -8.12
C LEU A 87 -0.26 11.43 -7.74
N VAL A 88 0.02 11.86 -6.50
CA VAL A 88 -0.35 13.20 -6.01
C VAL A 88 0.41 14.29 -6.77
N ALA A 89 1.72 14.11 -6.98
CA ALA A 89 2.54 15.06 -7.74
C ALA A 89 2.07 15.17 -9.20
N PHE A 90 1.74 14.04 -9.83
CA PHE A 90 1.24 13.99 -11.19
C PHE A 90 -0.10 14.72 -11.34
N GLU A 91 -1.05 14.45 -10.44
CA GLU A 91 -2.36 15.11 -10.44
C GLU A 91 -2.24 16.62 -10.23
N ARG A 92 -1.30 17.04 -9.39
CA ARG A 92 -1.01 18.47 -9.16
C ARG A 92 -0.43 19.16 -10.39
N GLU A 93 0.51 18.52 -11.08
CA GLU A 93 1.23 19.11 -12.22
C GLU A 93 0.40 19.12 -13.51
N HIS A 94 -0.33 18.05 -13.77
CA HIS A 94 -1.06 17.88 -15.03
C HIS A 94 -2.56 18.20 -14.91
N HIS A 95 -3.05 18.53 -13.71
CA HIS A 95 -4.46 18.79 -13.41
C HIS A 95 -5.41 17.66 -13.86
N ARG A 96 -4.89 16.44 -13.93
CA ARG A 96 -5.63 15.23 -14.29
C ARG A 96 -5.01 14.02 -13.63
N ARG A 97 -5.79 12.93 -13.53
CA ARG A 97 -5.25 11.63 -13.10
C ARG A 97 -4.35 11.03 -14.19
N PRO A 98 -3.29 10.29 -13.80
CA PRO A 98 -2.49 9.55 -14.77
C PRO A 98 -3.33 8.45 -15.41
N THR A 99 -3.07 8.22 -16.69
CA THR A 99 -3.64 7.14 -17.48
C THR A 99 -2.99 5.81 -17.11
N ASP A 100 -3.63 4.68 -17.46
CA ASP A 100 -3.06 3.36 -17.20
C ASP A 100 -1.70 3.16 -17.89
N GLY A 101 -1.48 3.79 -19.05
CA GLY A 101 -0.19 3.77 -19.74
C GLY A 101 0.91 4.44 -18.92
N GLU A 102 0.62 5.62 -18.37
CA GLU A 102 1.57 6.37 -17.53
C GLU A 102 1.85 5.64 -16.20
N VAL A 103 0.83 5.04 -15.60
CA VAL A 103 1.00 4.20 -14.40
C VAL A 103 1.86 2.98 -14.71
N ARG A 104 1.68 2.33 -15.87
CA ARG A 104 2.55 1.22 -16.30
C ARG A 104 3.99 1.67 -16.51
N SER A 105 4.20 2.80 -17.18
CA SER A 105 5.54 3.36 -17.38
C SER A 105 6.24 3.67 -16.05
N TYR A 106 5.51 4.23 -15.08
CA TYR A 106 6.04 4.43 -13.73
C TYR A 106 6.45 3.10 -13.08
N ILE A 107 5.60 2.08 -13.13
CA ILE A 107 5.90 0.76 -12.56
C ILE A 107 7.14 0.14 -13.21
N VAL A 108 7.30 0.27 -14.54
CA VAL A 108 8.50 -0.21 -15.25
C VAL A 108 9.76 0.52 -14.78
N GLY A 109 9.70 1.85 -14.61
CA GLY A 109 10.82 2.63 -14.09
C GLY A 109 11.21 2.26 -12.65
N GLU A 110 10.22 2.03 -11.80
CA GLU A 110 10.42 1.64 -10.39
C GLU A 110 10.78 0.15 -10.21
N GLY A 111 10.47 -0.69 -11.20
CA GLY A 111 10.82 -2.12 -11.21
C GLY A 111 12.26 -2.42 -11.62
N THR A 112 13.08 -1.40 -11.89
CA THR A 112 14.50 -1.60 -12.24
C THR A 112 15.30 -2.11 -11.03
N GLU A 113 16.29 -2.97 -11.27
CA GLU A 113 17.12 -3.57 -10.21
C GLU A 113 17.72 -2.52 -9.27
N ARG A 114 18.21 -1.41 -9.85
CA ARG A 114 18.74 -0.27 -9.09
C ARG A 114 17.72 0.32 -8.11
N ARG A 115 16.48 0.54 -8.55
CA ARG A 115 15.40 1.08 -7.70
C ARG A 115 15.00 0.11 -6.61
N LEU A 116 14.90 -1.18 -6.95
CA LEU A 116 14.57 -2.22 -5.98
C LEU A 116 15.63 -2.32 -4.87
N MET A 117 16.93 -2.27 -5.24
CA MET A 117 18.03 -2.24 -4.28
C MET A 117 17.97 -1.02 -3.34
N ILE A 118 17.58 0.15 -3.84
CA ILE A 118 17.39 1.35 -3.00
C ILE A 118 16.31 1.11 -1.95
N TYR A 119 15.14 0.57 -2.34
CA TYR A 119 14.07 0.30 -1.37
C TYR A 119 14.48 -0.73 -0.33
N ARG A 120 15.21 -1.77 -0.75
CA ARG A 120 15.77 -2.78 0.16
C ARG A 120 16.72 -2.16 1.18
N HIS A 121 17.68 -1.36 0.70
CA HIS A 121 18.65 -0.70 1.55
C HIS A 121 17.98 0.23 2.58
N LEU A 122 17.06 1.09 2.14
CA LEU A 122 16.31 1.98 3.04
C LEU A 122 15.49 1.19 4.07
N ALA A 123 14.90 0.07 3.68
CA ALA A 123 14.15 -0.77 4.61
C ALA A 123 15.07 -1.38 5.68
N GLU A 124 16.25 -1.84 5.30
CA GLU A 124 17.26 -2.36 6.23
C GLU A 124 17.75 -1.28 7.21
N GLU A 125 18.00 -0.07 6.71
CA GLU A 125 18.40 1.08 7.56
C GLU A 125 17.30 1.43 8.58
N ILE A 126 16.05 1.52 8.14
CA ILE A 126 14.90 1.81 9.03
C ILE A 126 14.80 0.73 10.13
N LEU A 127 14.93 -0.55 9.75
CA LEU A 127 14.84 -1.64 10.71
C LEU A 127 16.01 -1.63 11.70
N ALA A 128 17.23 -1.39 11.23
CA ALA A 128 18.42 -1.28 12.07
C ALA A 128 18.31 -0.12 13.07
N GLU A 129 17.81 1.04 12.62
CA GLU A 129 17.57 2.19 13.49
C GLU A 129 16.57 1.84 14.59
N ARG A 130 15.44 1.21 14.26
CA ARG A 130 14.41 0.81 15.23
C ARG A 130 14.90 -0.24 16.21
N GLU A 131 15.72 -1.18 15.76
CA GLU A 131 16.32 -2.18 16.65
C GLU A 131 17.31 -1.52 17.63
N SER A 132 18.10 -0.55 17.16
CA SER A 132 18.99 0.24 18.02
C SER A 132 18.24 1.08 19.06
N GLU A 133 17.10 1.66 18.66
CA GLU A 133 16.20 2.42 19.54
C GLU A 133 15.60 1.50 20.60
N ALA A 134 15.06 0.34 20.20
CA ALA A 134 14.50 -0.65 21.13
C ALA A 134 15.54 -1.13 22.15
N ARG A 135 16.78 -1.39 21.72
CA ARG A 135 17.88 -1.74 22.63
C ARG A 135 18.21 -0.62 23.63
N ARG A 136 18.26 0.64 23.17
CA ARG A 136 18.48 1.79 24.06
C ARG A 136 17.38 1.93 25.10
N THR A 137 16.12 1.74 24.72
CA THR A 137 14.98 1.85 25.64
C THR A 137 14.88 0.66 26.59
N ALA A 138 15.20 -0.55 26.14
CA ALA A 138 15.17 -1.76 26.99
C ALA A 138 16.19 -1.72 28.14
N VAL A 139 17.32 -1.04 27.96
CA VAL A 139 18.34 -0.84 29.02
C VAL A 139 17.85 0.10 30.12
N VAL A 140 16.81 0.90 29.88
CA VAL A 140 16.33 1.94 30.81
C VAL A 140 15.16 1.46 31.69
N LEU A 141 14.57 0.29 31.44
CA LEU A 141 13.56 -0.25 32.35
C LEU A 141 14.25 -0.95 33.55
N PRO A 142 14.16 -0.42 34.78
CA PRO A 142 14.51 -1.20 35.96
C PRO A 142 13.65 -2.46 35.94
N ALA A 143 14.27 -3.61 36.24
CA ALA A 143 13.58 -4.88 36.35
C ALA A 143 12.25 -4.69 37.09
N PRO A 144 11.13 -5.24 36.59
CA PRO A 144 9.88 -5.18 37.35
C PRO A 144 10.20 -5.73 38.74
N SER A 145 10.09 -4.88 39.76
CA SER A 145 10.22 -5.29 41.15
C SER A 145 9.34 -6.53 41.30
N ALA A 146 9.93 -7.59 41.84
CA ALA A 146 9.33 -8.92 41.91
C ALA A 146 7.82 -8.84 42.19
N PRO A 147 6.98 -9.64 41.50
CA PRO A 147 5.56 -9.64 41.76
C PRO A 147 5.36 -9.85 43.25
N LEU A 148 4.68 -8.89 43.90
CA LEU A 148 4.28 -9.01 45.30
C LEU A 148 3.63 -10.39 45.50
N PRO A 149 3.90 -11.10 46.61
CA PRO A 149 3.27 -12.38 46.90
C PRO A 149 1.76 -12.23 46.72
N LEU A 150 1.21 -13.03 45.80
CA LEU A 150 -0.23 -13.12 45.56
C LEU A 150 -0.93 -13.34 46.90
N GLU A 151 -1.65 -12.34 47.38
CA GLU A 151 -2.57 -12.52 48.48
C GLU A 151 -3.57 -13.60 48.05
N PRO A 152 -3.77 -14.67 48.86
CA PRO A 152 -4.66 -15.75 48.48
C PRO A 152 -6.06 -15.20 48.23
N PRO A 153 -6.74 -15.65 47.16
CA PRO A 153 -8.06 -15.12 46.82
C PRO A 153 -9.04 -15.34 47.99
N PRO A 154 -9.91 -14.38 48.30
CA PRO A 154 -10.93 -14.56 49.31
C PRO A 154 -11.81 -15.78 48.95
N PRO A 155 -12.30 -16.52 49.95
CA PRO A 155 -13.14 -17.70 49.70
C PRO A 155 -14.37 -17.30 48.85
N PRO A 156 -14.77 -18.14 47.88
CA PRO A 156 -15.91 -17.83 47.03
C PRO A 156 -17.18 -17.73 47.88
N ALA A 157 -17.91 -16.63 47.73
CA ALA A 157 -19.27 -16.50 48.26
C ALA A 157 -20.17 -17.63 47.70
N PRO A 158 -21.15 -18.13 48.46
CA PRO A 158 -22.05 -19.18 47.97
C PRO A 158 -22.81 -18.67 46.76
N VAL A 159 -22.53 -19.27 45.60
CA VAL A 159 -23.26 -19.03 44.36
C VAL A 159 -24.63 -19.67 44.49
N SER A 160 -25.66 -18.84 44.71
CA SER A 160 -27.04 -19.25 44.51
C SER A 160 -27.21 -19.68 43.05
N THR A 161 -27.51 -20.96 42.84
CA THR A 161 -27.84 -21.53 41.54
C THR A 161 -29.25 -21.05 41.13
N PRO A 162 -29.42 -20.24 40.06
CA PRO A 162 -30.73 -20.09 39.45
C PRO A 162 -31.02 -21.31 38.57
N ALA A 163 -32.25 -21.78 38.71
CA ALA A 163 -32.81 -22.97 38.09
C ALA A 163 -32.67 -22.98 36.56
N ALA A 164 -32.46 -24.19 36.04
CA ALA A 164 -32.41 -24.51 34.61
C ALA A 164 -33.66 -24.00 33.87
N GLU A 165 -33.44 -23.13 32.90
CA GLU A 165 -34.45 -22.69 31.94
C GLU A 165 -34.56 -23.73 30.80
N PRO A 166 -35.77 -24.14 30.41
CA PRO A 166 -35.95 -25.19 29.41
C PRO A 166 -35.59 -24.72 28.01
N VAL A 167 -34.69 -25.45 27.36
CA VAL A 167 -34.25 -25.25 25.98
C VAL A 167 -35.43 -25.41 25.01
N ALA A 168 -35.81 -24.30 24.36
CA ALA A 168 -36.78 -24.30 23.27
C ALA A 168 -36.16 -24.86 21.97
N PRO A 169 -36.94 -25.57 21.13
CA PRO A 169 -36.44 -26.17 19.89
C PRO A 169 -36.10 -25.11 18.82
N SER A 170 -34.98 -25.33 18.13
CA SER A 170 -34.44 -24.44 17.09
C SER A 170 -35.40 -24.26 15.90
N PRO A 171 -35.51 -23.04 15.34
CA PRO A 171 -36.29 -22.79 14.13
C PRO A 171 -35.54 -23.22 12.85
N PRO A 172 -36.26 -23.56 11.76
CA PRO A 172 -35.68 -24.02 10.51
C PRO A 172 -34.92 -22.92 9.74
N PRO A 173 -33.98 -23.28 8.85
CA PRO A 173 -33.12 -22.34 8.14
C PRO A 173 -33.92 -21.46 7.16
N ARG A 174 -33.83 -20.14 7.34
CA ARG A 174 -34.40 -19.16 6.40
C ARG A 174 -33.52 -19.04 5.15
N ARG A 175 -34.14 -19.17 3.97
CA ARG A 175 -33.51 -18.92 2.67
C ARG A 175 -32.94 -17.49 2.59
N PRO A 176 -31.77 -17.28 1.97
CA PRO A 176 -31.18 -15.95 1.85
C PRO A 176 -32.00 -15.10 0.86
N ARG A 177 -32.70 -14.08 1.39
CA ARG A 177 -33.22 -12.97 0.58
C ARG A 177 -32.04 -12.09 0.15
N GLY A 178 -31.99 -11.77 -1.14
CA GLY A 178 -30.94 -10.99 -1.76
C GLY A 178 -30.69 -9.66 -1.03
N ARG A 179 -29.42 -9.38 -0.75
CA ARG A 179 -28.99 -8.12 -0.16
C ARG A 179 -29.00 -7.01 -1.24
N PRO A 180 -29.59 -5.84 -0.97
CA PRO A 180 -29.41 -4.67 -1.83
C PRO A 180 -27.95 -4.18 -1.74
N ARG A 181 -27.41 -3.77 -2.90
CA ARG A 181 -26.03 -3.27 -3.05
C ARG A 181 -25.82 -1.98 -2.23
N PRO A 182 -24.73 -1.85 -1.46
CA PRO A 182 -24.39 -0.60 -0.80
C PRO A 182 -23.88 0.44 -1.80
N SER A 183 -24.58 1.57 -1.92
CA SER A 183 -24.07 2.77 -2.59
C SER A 183 -22.98 3.40 -1.73
N VAL A 184 -21.72 3.27 -2.16
CA VAL A 184 -20.57 3.94 -1.52
C VAL A 184 -20.64 5.44 -1.81
N ARG A 185 -21.21 6.21 -0.88
CA ARG A 185 -21.20 7.67 -0.91
C ARG A 185 -19.91 8.15 -0.23
N ARG A 186 -18.85 8.41 -1.02
CA ARG A 186 -17.63 9.07 -0.52
C ARG A 186 -17.90 10.55 -0.32
N GLY A 187 -18.30 10.94 0.89
CA GLY A 187 -18.14 12.31 1.36
C GLY A 187 -16.80 12.41 2.08
N ALA A 188 -15.90 13.27 1.63
CA ALA A 188 -14.76 13.66 2.45
C ALA A 188 -15.32 14.33 3.72
N SER A 189 -15.05 13.75 4.89
CA SER A 189 -15.50 14.30 6.17
C SER A 189 -15.02 15.75 6.29
N VAL A 190 -15.91 16.68 6.65
CA VAL A 190 -15.62 18.12 6.86
C VAL A 190 -14.38 18.32 7.75
N TRP A 191 -14.16 17.40 8.70
CA TRP A 191 -12.98 17.30 9.55
C TRP A 191 -11.65 17.16 8.77
N SER A 192 -11.64 16.43 7.66
CA SER A 192 -10.48 16.27 6.79
C SER A 192 -10.12 17.55 6.04
N ILE A 193 -11.12 18.40 5.74
CA ILE A 193 -10.90 19.70 5.09
C ILE A 193 -10.34 20.70 6.11
N LEU A 194 -10.91 20.75 7.31
CA LEU A 194 -10.43 21.64 8.38
C LEU A 194 -9.00 21.30 8.80
N PHE A 195 -8.67 20.00 8.90
CA PHE A 195 -7.32 19.55 9.21
C PHE A 195 -6.31 19.95 8.12
N TYR A 196 -6.69 19.81 6.85
CA TYR A 196 -5.86 20.21 5.73
C TYR A 196 -5.59 21.73 5.72
N LEU A 197 -6.61 22.55 5.97
CA LEU A 197 -6.46 24.01 6.03
C LEU A 197 -5.56 24.45 7.19
N ALA A 198 -5.70 23.84 8.37
CA ALA A 198 -4.82 24.13 9.50
C ALA A 198 -3.36 23.77 9.21
N PHE A 199 -3.12 22.60 8.60
CA PHE A 199 -1.78 22.15 8.24
C PHE A 199 -1.11 23.04 7.19
N VAL A 200 -1.85 23.44 6.14
CA VAL A 200 -1.33 24.36 5.12
C VAL A 200 -1.04 25.73 5.73
N GLY A 201 -1.90 26.25 6.61
CA GLY A 201 -1.66 27.50 7.32
C GLY A 201 -0.36 27.49 8.14
N LEU A 202 -0.09 26.38 8.84
CA LEU A 202 1.13 26.19 9.64
C LEU A 202 2.40 26.20 8.79
N ILE A 203 2.36 25.57 7.61
CA ILE A 203 3.47 25.57 6.65
C ILE A 203 3.74 26.98 6.13
N VAL A 204 2.71 27.73 5.75
CA VAL A 204 2.86 29.12 5.26
C VAL A 204 3.48 29.99 6.36
N ILE A 205 3.05 29.86 7.61
CA ILE A 205 3.63 30.59 8.74
C ILE A 205 5.12 30.24 8.92
N ALA A 206 5.47 28.96 8.88
CA ALA A 206 6.86 28.53 9.00
C ALA A 206 7.76 29.06 7.86
N VAL A 207 7.26 29.05 6.63
CA VAL A 207 7.98 29.59 5.46
C VAL A 207 8.15 31.11 5.58
N VAL A 208 7.10 31.83 5.95
CA VAL A 208 7.18 33.29 6.16
C VAL A 208 8.14 33.63 7.30
N TRP A 209 8.12 32.86 8.39
CA TRP A 209 9.05 33.03 9.51
C TRP A 209 10.51 32.79 9.08
N PHE A 210 10.75 31.72 8.32
CA PHE A 210 12.07 31.39 7.77
C PHE A 210 12.59 32.47 6.81
N LEU A 211 11.73 32.98 5.92
CA LEU A 211 12.08 34.04 4.97
C LEU A 211 12.26 35.41 5.64
N ARG A 212 11.65 35.64 6.80
CA ARG A 212 11.64 36.96 7.46
C ARG A 212 12.72 37.13 8.53
N GLY A 213 13.44 36.08 8.96
CA GLY A 213 14.39 36.28 10.06
C GLY A 213 15.25 35.10 10.50
N GLY A 214 15.59 34.15 9.63
CA GLY A 214 16.61 33.10 9.91
C GLY A 214 18.05 33.63 10.03
N ALA A 215 18.25 34.80 10.64
CA ALA A 215 19.55 35.39 10.95
C ALA A 215 19.65 35.63 12.46
N PHE A 216 19.82 34.54 13.22
CA PHE A 216 20.37 34.61 14.57
C PHE A 216 21.32 33.43 14.77
N GLY A 217 22.59 33.75 15.01
CA GLY A 217 23.55 32.80 15.58
C GLY A 217 24.80 32.53 14.74
N HIS A 218 25.53 33.56 14.31
CA HIS A 218 26.99 33.51 14.43
C HIS A 218 27.34 34.22 15.74
N ILE A 219 28.30 33.65 16.46
CA ILE A 219 28.79 33.96 17.83
C ILE A 219 28.16 33.06 18.90
#